data_AF-A0A660NTH5-F1
#
_entry.id   AF-A0A660NTH5-F1
#
_cell.length_a   1.000
_cell.length_b   1.000
_cell.length_c   1.000
_cell.angle_alpha   90.00
_cell.angle_beta   90.00
_cell.angle_gamma   90.00
#
_symmetry.space_group_name_H-M   'P 1'
#
loop_
_entity.id
_entity.type
_entity.pdbx_description
1 polymer ?
#
loop_
_entity_poly.entity_id
_entity_poly.type
_entity_poly.pdbx_seq_one_letter_code
_entity_poly.pdbx_strand_id
1 'polypeptide(L)'
;GLYRFKKTELTPAAGIESANRNKNISIYIDGYTLCSNIEDNVTIDIFDVNGIKRNIALINGKANISFLNNGVYTYKLCIGNYVYKGKLVKHSR
;
A
#
# COMPACT_ATOMS: atom_id res chain seq x y z
N GLY A 1 -9.98 -15.02 -9.82
CA GLY A 1 -11.20 -14.26 -9.54
C GLY A 1 -10.82 -12.87 -9.10
N LEU A 2 -11.37 -11.83 -9.74
CA LEU A 2 -11.22 -10.45 -9.26
C LEU A 2 -12.16 -10.24 -8.06
N TYR A 3 -11.58 -9.91 -6.91
CA TYR A 3 -12.36 -9.51 -5.74
C TYR A 3 -12.92 -8.09 -5.96
N ARG A 4 -14.23 -7.90 -5.74
CA ARG A 4 -14.94 -6.62 -5.89
C ARG A 4 -15.38 -6.13 -4.52
N PHE A 5 -14.97 -4.93 -4.13
CA PHE A 5 -15.38 -4.27 -2.89
C PHE A 5 -16.77 -3.63 -3.04
N LYS A 6 -17.54 -3.60 -1.95
CA LYS A 6 -18.79 -2.84 -1.85
C LYS A 6 -18.51 -1.36 -1.62
N LYS A 7 -19.36 -0.49 -2.15
CA LYS A 7 -19.24 0.98 -2.10
C LYS A 7 -19.15 1.56 -0.68
N THR A 8 -19.60 0.81 0.33
CA THR A 8 -19.54 1.15 1.77
C THR A 8 -18.21 0.82 2.44
N GLU A 9 -17.33 0.06 1.78
CA GLU A 9 -16.00 -0.31 2.29
C GLU A 9 -14.93 0.74 1.92
N LEU A 10 -15.36 1.86 1.34
CA LEU A 10 -14.52 2.99 0.95
C LEU A 10 -14.86 4.21 1.83
N THR A 11 -14.36 4.21 3.07
CA THR A 11 -14.21 5.40 3.91
C THR A 11 -12.70 5.64 4.16
N PRO A 12 -12.26 6.89 4.41
CA PRO A 12 -10.91 7.32 4.12
C PRO A 12 -9.93 6.76 5.15
N ALA A 13 -8.78 6.28 4.65
CA ALA A 13 -7.66 5.70 5.40
C ALA A 13 -7.79 4.20 5.76
N ALA A 14 -6.73 3.47 5.39
CA ALA A 14 -6.44 2.08 5.71
C ALA A 14 -7.25 0.99 4.96
N GLY A 15 -6.76 0.64 3.77
CA GLY A 15 -7.03 -0.68 3.21
C GLY A 15 -6.14 -1.72 3.91
N ILE A 16 -6.65 -2.35 4.97
CA ILE A 16 -6.02 -3.56 5.53
C ILE A 16 -6.42 -4.73 4.63
N GLU A 17 -5.48 -5.27 3.85
CA GLU A 17 -5.69 -6.50 3.10
C GLU A 17 -4.97 -7.67 3.77
N SER A 18 -5.75 -8.61 4.29
CA SER A 18 -5.26 -9.89 4.81
C SER A 18 -4.79 -10.79 3.67
N ALA A 19 -3.50 -11.07 3.58
CA ALA A 19 -2.99 -12.13 2.70
C ALA A 19 -2.52 -13.33 3.54
N ASN A 20 -3.17 -14.47 3.32
CA ASN A 20 -2.77 -15.86 3.60
C ASN A 20 -1.77 -16.11 4.75
N ARG A 21 -2.30 -16.63 5.87
CA ARG A 21 -1.67 -17.42 6.96
C ARG A 21 -0.19 -17.11 7.25
N ASN A 22 0.01 -16.28 8.28
CA ASN A 22 1.12 -16.26 9.27
C ASN A 22 1.94 -14.95 9.40
N LYS A 23 1.73 -13.93 8.56
CA LYS A 23 2.21 -12.56 8.86
C LYS A 23 1.15 -11.52 8.50
N ASN A 24 0.60 -10.87 9.52
CA ASN A 24 -0.28 -9.72 9.32
C ASN A 24 0.59 -8.55 8.83
N ILE A 25 0.66 -8.33 7.52
CA ILE A 25 1.32 -7.15 6.95
C ILE A 25 0.29 -6.03 6.89
N SER A 26 0.61 -4.91 7.53
CA SER A 26 -0.16 -3.67 7.45
C SER A 26 0.60 -2.69 6.56
N ILE A 27 -0.08 -2.08 5.59
CA ILE A 27 0.48 -1.02 4.75
C ILE A 27 -0.52 0.13 4.73
N TYR A 28 -0.09 1.33 5.11
CA TYR A 28 -0.97 2.49 5.20
C TYR A 28 -0.21 3.79 4.95
N ILE A 29 -0.94 4.87 4.70
CA ILE A 29 -0.37 6.21 4.53
C ILE A 29 -0.67 7.04 5.77
N ASP A 30 0.37 7.65 6.34
CA ASP A 30 0.30 8.67 7.36
C ASP A 30 0.89 9.98 6.81
N GLY A 31 0.01 10.86 6.31
CA GLY A 31 0.39 12.10 5.64
C GLY A 31 1.28 11.87 4.41
N TYR A 32 2.57 12.19 4.55
CA TYR A 32 3.59 12.00 3.50
C TYR A 32 4.46 10.77 3.71
N THR A 33 4.07 9.87 4.60
CA THR A 33 4.82 8.64 4.90
C THR A 33 3.99 7.42 4.55
N LEU A 34 4.56 6.54 3.72
CA LEU A 34 4.07 5.18 3.57
C LEU A 34 4.65 4.34 4.71
N CYS A 35 3.79 3.70 5.47
CA CYS A 35 4.13 2.95 6.67
C CYS A 35 3.78 1.47 6.48
N SER A 36 4.62 0.61 7.03
CA SER A 36 4.43 -0.83 7.11
C SER A 36 5.01 -1.37 8.42
N ASN A 37 4.47 -2.49 8.92
CA ASN A 37 5.02 -3.22 10.06
C ASN A 37 6.11 -4.24 9.68
N ILE A 38 6.67 -4.12 8.47
CA ILE A 38 7.81 -4.90 8.02
C ILE A 38 9.09 -4.21 8.49
N GLU A 39 9.91 -4.90 9.27
CA GLU A 39 11.16 -4.35 9.82
C GLU A 39 12.34 -4.41 8.83
N ASP A 40 12.23 -5.21 7.77
CA ASP A 40 13.24 -5.32 6.72
C ASP A 40 13.13 -4.21 5.67
N ASN A 41 14.24 -3.93 4.98
CA ASN A 41 14.23 -3.08 3.79
C ASN A 41 13.54 -3.83 2.64
N VAL A 42 12.37 -3.31 2.24
CA VAL A 42 11.57 -3.92 1.18
C VAL A 42 11.16 -2.89 0.15
N THR A 43 10.91 -3.38 -1.05
CA THR A 43 10.50 -2.56 -2.18
C THR A 43 9.04 -2.86 -2.51
N ILE A 44 8.21 -1.82 -2.52
CA ILE A 44 6.79 -1.89 -2.88
C ILE A 44 6.55 -1.19 -4.21
N ASP A 45 5.84 -1.88 -5.11
CA ASP A 45 5.33 -1.28 -6.33
C ASP A 45 3.99 -0.61 -6.04
N ILE A 46 3.84 0.66 -6.42
CA ILE A 46 2.62 1.44 -6.31
C ILE A 46 2.18 1.89 -7.70
N PHE A 47 0.89 1.80 -7.98
CA PHE A 47 0.28 2.16 -9.25
C PHE A 47 -0.80 3.20 -9.00
N ASP A 48 -0.76 4.30 -9.75
CA ASP A 48 -1.86 5.27 -9.75
C ASP A 48 -3.07 4.77 -10.57
N VAL A 49 -4.14 5.57 -10.62
CA VAL A 49 -5.36 5.26 -11.36
C VAL A 49 -5.16 5.12 -12.87
N ASN A 50 -4.08 5.68 -13.41
CA ASN A 50 -3.70 5.58 -14.82
C ASN A 50 -2.77 4.39 -15.09
N GLY A 51 -2.43 3.61 -14.06
CA GLY A 51 -1.53 2.48 -14.14
C GLY A 51 -0.05 2.85 -14.14
N ILE A 52 0.31 4.10 -13.85
CA ILE A 52 1.72 4.53 -13.76
C ILE A 52 2.34 3.88 -12.54
N LYS A 53 3.31 3.01 -12.80
CA LYS A 53 4.08 2.29 -11.79
C LYS A 53 5.15 3.20 -11.17
N ARG A 54 5.25 3.17 -9.84
CA ARG A 54 6.36 3.72 -9.05
C ARG A 54 6.86 2.67 -8.09
N ASN A 55 8.16 2.65 -7.90
CA ASN A 55 8.82 1.71 -7.01
C ASN A 55 9.27 2.49 -5.77
N ILE A 56 8.85 2.05 -4.58
CA ILE A 56 9.10 2.75 -3.32
C ILE A 56 9.88 1.81 -2.41
N ALA A 57 11.06 2.25 -1.99
CA ALA A 57 11.84 1.55 -0.99
C ALA A 57 11.36 1.95 0.41
N LEU A 58 10.88 0.98 1.18
CA LEU A 58 10.59 1.10 2.60
C LEU A 58 11.87 0.77 3.38
N ILE A 59 12.34 1.72 4.17
CA ILE A 59 13.48 1.55 5.09
C ILE A 59 12.92 1.42 6.49
N ASN A 60 13.15 0.28 7.14
CA ASN A 60 12.54 -0.07 8.43
C ASN A 60 11.03 0.19 8.43
N GLY A 61 10.34 -0.27 7.38
CA GLY A 61 8.89 -0.13 7.22
C GLY A 61 8.40 1.27 6.85
N LYS A 62 9.26 2.25 6.52
CA LYS A 62 8.83 3.63 6.20
C LYS A 62 9.43 4.16 4.90
N ALA A 63 8.65 4.96 4.18
CA ALA A 63 9.11 5.68 2.99
C ALA A 63 8.46 7.06 2.88
N ASN A 64 9.23 8.05 2.44
CA ASN A 64 8.68 9.36 2.08
C ASN A 64 7.96 9.26 0.73
N ILE A 65 6.71 9.71 0.68
CA ILE A 65 5.85 9.72 -0.50
C ILE A 65 5.26 11.11 -0.79
N SER A 66 5.94 12.18 -0.38
CA SER A 66 5.50 13.58 -0.62
C SER A 66 5.34 13.90 -2.11
N PHE A 67 6.06 13.19 -2.98
CA PHE A 67 5.97 13.30 -4.43
C PHE A 67 4.71 12.66 -5.03
N LEU A 68 3.94 11.90 -4.25
CA LEU A 68 2.66 11.36 -4.68
C LEU A 68 1.57 12.41 -4.51
N ASN A 69 0.80 12.61 -5.59
CA ASN A 69 -0.40 13.43 -5.56
C ASN A 69 -1.46 12.80 -4.65
N ASN A 70 -2.44 13.60 -4.25
CA ASN A 70 -3.61 13.06 -3.58
C ASN A 70 -4.40 12.18 -4.56
N GLY A 71 -4.90 11.04 -4.09
CA GLY A 71 -5.59 10.10 -4.95
C GLY A 71 -5.59 8.67 -4.42
N VAL A 72 -6.15 7.79 -5.24
CA VAL A 72 -6.21 6.34 -4.98
C VAL A 72 -5.07 5.65 -5.70
N TYR A 73 -4.42 4.75 -4.99
CA TYR A 73 -3.31 3.95 -5.46
C TYR A 73 -3.60 2.47 -5.21
N THR A 74 -3.05 1.60 -6.05
CA THR A 74 -2.92 0.18 -5.74
C THR A 74 -1.47 -0.16 -5.46
N TYR A 75 -1.22 -1.18 -4.64
CA TYR A 75 0.14 -1.65 -4.40
C TYR A 75 0.29 -3.14 -4.69
N LYS A 76 1.54 -3.51 -4.96
CA LYS A 76 2.01 -4.89 -5.01
C LYS A 76 3.35 -4.95 -4.26
N LEU A 77 3.42 -5.84 -3.29
CA LEU A 77 4.61 -6.11 -2.49
C LEU A 77 4.97 -7.59 -2.59
N CYS A 78 6.21 -7.88 -2.94
CA CYS A 78 6.74 -9.23 -3.00
C CYS A 78 7.74 -9.43 -1.85
N ILE A 79 7.52 -10.43 -0.99
CA ILE A 79 8.44 -10.81 0.09
C ILE A 79 8.67 -12.31 -0.01
N GLY A 80 9.86 -12.71 -0.44
CA GLY A 80 10.14 -14.09 -0.80
C GLY A 80 9.14 -14.61 -1.83
N ASN A 81 8.46 -15.72 -1.51
CA ASN A 81 7.43 -16.34 -2.37
C ASN A 81 6.02 -15.76 -2.17
N TYR A 82 5.86 -14.77 -1.30
CA TYR A 82 4.56 -14.18 -0.97
C TYR A 82 4.34 -12.89 -1.74
N VAL A 83 3.11 -12.72 -2.23
CA VAL A 83 2.67 -11.51 -2.93
C VAL A 83 1.49 -10.91 -2.18
N TYR A 84 1.68 -9.69 -1.70
CA TYR A 84 0.67 -8.86 -1.07
C TYR A 84 0.23 -7.80 -2.07
N LYS A 85 -1.06 -7.51 -2.10
CA LYS A 85 -1.63 -6.45 -2.93
C LYS A 85 -2.59 -5.65 -2.06
N GLY A 86 -2.94 -4.47 -2.55
CA GLY A 86 -4.07 -3.74 -1.98
C GLY A 86 -4.20 -2.33 -2.48
N LYS A 87 -4.93 -1.50 -1.72
CA LYS A 87 -5.23 -0.11 -2.07
C LYS A 87 -4.80 0.85 -0.99
N LEU A 88 -4.32 2.01 -1.41
CA LEU A 88 -3.96 3.13 -0.56
C LEU A 88 -4.71 4.37 -1.04
N VAL A 89 -5.10 5.22 -0.11
CA VAL A 89 -5.67 6.53 -0.45
C VAL A 89 -4.82 7.59 0.22
N LYS A 90 -4.28 8.51 -0.59
CA LYS A 90 -3.55 9.67 -0.11
C LYS A 90 -4.47 10.88 -0.16
N HIS A 91 -4.66 11.53 0.98
CA HIS A 91 -5.38 12.79 1.10
C HIS A 91 -4.40 13.92 1.47
N SER A 92 -4.81 15.16 1.26
CA SER A 92 -4.14 16.32 1.86
C SER A 92 -4.17 16.17 3.38
N ARG A 93 -3.10 16.59 4.06
CA ARG A 93 -3.14 16.84 5.50
C ARG A 93 -4.09 18.00 5.80
#